data_AF-A0A0K9PXI0-F1
#
_entry.id   AF-A0A0K9PXI0-F1
#
_cell.length_a   1.000
_cell.length_b   1.000
_cell.length_c   1.000
_cell.angle_alpha   90.00
_cell.angle_beta   90.00
_cell.angle_gamma   90.00
#
_symmetry.space_group_name_H-M   'P 1'
#
loop_
_entity.id
_entity.type
_entity.pdbx_description
1 polymer ?
#
loop_
_entity_poly.entity_id
_entity_poly.type
_entity_poly.pdbx_seq_one_letter_code
_entity_poly.pdbx_strand_id
1 'polypeptide(L)'
;MRSVVMVDYGGKLPELRDHLCMLIQHAHKELAVLESLRVMIVEDMIYMIHVHGLCRYVASWYPEFQPKFVDLEQNPLKILEETDQNALADEFVLIQKLFSSVFQLVEVKAYTVPLFLPPVSKETKAESSECTIVQSSGAIDLTHCLRDTNVPTPTLNGWLLGYPVVYLFGKDHVEEAIGNLSTKSLHLYKIVVSRMFDKKTCEEEELMSFSVPYDLSREGKDEPWAKAFFTHMMEKFSKSKHTWSNLRLEVSSCYPQAIAL
;
A
#
# COMPACT_ATOMS: atom_id res chain seq x y z
N MET A 1 2.50 12.15 6.69
CA MET A 1 2.23 12.11 5.24
C MET A 1 1.96 10.70 4.73
N ARG A 2 2.85 9.73 4.99
CA ARG A 2 2.62 8.31 4.68
C ARG A 2 2.40 7.48 5.96
N SER A 3 1.54 6.48 5.87
CA SER A 3 1.26 5.55 6.98
C SER A 3 2.03 4.24 6.87
N VAL A 4 2.54 3.94 5.68
CA VAL A 4 3.31 2.74 5.36
C VAL A 4 4.50 3.17 4.51
N VAL A 5 5.67 2.61 4.82
CA VAL A 5 6.89 2.72 4.04
C VAL A 5 7.44 1.32 3.84
N MET A 6 7.67 0.92 2.59
CA MET A 6 8.38 -0.32 2.28
C MET A 6 9.87 -0.10 2.53
N VAL A 7 10.49 -1.03 3.27
CA VAL A 7 11.88 -0.95 3.72
C VAL A 7 12.77 -1.90 2.93
N ASP A 8 12.25 -3.08 2.58
CA ASP A 8 12.99 -4.11 1.84
C ASP A 8 12.07 -4.90 0.91
N TYR A 9 12.66 -5.38 -0.18
CA TYR A 9 12.01 -6.23 -1.19
C TYR A 9 12.80 -7.54 -1.35
N GLY A 10 12.42 -8.57 -0.59
CA GLY A 10 13.00 -9.92 -0.70
C GLY A 10 14.47 -10.06 -0.31
N GLY A 11 15.06 -9.07 0.37
CA GLY A 11 16.51 -8.95 0.53
C GLY A 11 17.11 -9.73 1.70
N LYS A 12 16.67 -9.46 2.94
CA LYS A 12 17.40 -9.92 4.16
C LYS A 12 16.52 -10.30 5.36
N LEU A 13 15.59 -11.22 5.18
CA LEU A 13 14.88 -11.86 6.29
C LEU A 13 15.66 -13.09 6.82
N PRO A 14 15.70 -13.35 8.15
CA PRO A 14 15.07 -12.60 9.24
C PRO A 14 15.91 -11.45 9.82
N GLU A 15 17.18 -11.31 9.44
CA GLU A 15 18.16 -10.41 10.07
C GLU A 15 17.70 -8.94 10.08
N LEU A 16 17.23 -8.43 8.93
CA LEU A 16 16.79 -7.05 8.80
C LEU A 16 15.52 -6.78 9.63
N ARG A 17 14.59 -7.73 9.68
CA ARG A 17 13.41 -7.65 10.56
C ARG A 17 13.85 -7.48 12.00
N ASP A 18 14.75 -8.33 12.49
CA ASP A 18 15.16 -8.33 13.89
C ASP A 18 15.89 -7.04 14.25
N HIS A 19 16.81 -6.57 13.40
CA HIS A 19 17.48 -5.28 13.58
C HIS A 19 16.50 -4.09 13.58
N LEU A 20 15.53 -4.06 12.65
CA LEU A 20 14.51 -3.00 12.61
C LEU A 20 13.61 -3.03 13.84
N CYS A 21 13.21 -4.21 14.31
CA CYS A 21 12.42 -4.36 15.53
C CYS A 21 13.19 -3.82 16.74
N MET A 22 14.48 -4.16 16.89
CA MET A 22 15.32 -3.64 17.97
C MET A 22 15.48 -2.12 17.89
N LEU A 23 15.70 -1.57 16.69
CA LEU A 23 15.80 -0.13 16.48
C LEU A 23 14.52 0.59 16.90
N ILE A 24 13.36 0.12 16.45
CA ILE A 24 12.05 0.69 16.78
C ILE A 24 11.78 0.60 18.29
N GLN A 25 12.08 -0.55 18.92
CA GLN A 25 11.95 -0.71 20.37
C GLN A 25 12.84 0.25 21.15
N HIS A 26 14.06 0.50 20.67
CA HIS A 26 14.95 1.48 21.29
C HIS A 26 14.40 2.91 21.09
N ALA A 27 13.95 3.24 19.89
CA ALA A 27 13.37 4.54 19.56
C ALA A 27 12.11 4.85 20.40
N HIS A 28 11.28 3.85 20.71
CA HIS A 28 10.13 4.01 21.61
C HIS A 28 10.51 4.44 23.03
N LYS A 29 11.68 4.03 23.53
CA LYS A 29 12.15 4.39 24.87
C LYS A 29 12.57 5.87 24.95
N GLU A 30 13.12 6.37 23.84
CA GLU A 30 13.64 7.75 23.77
C GLU A 30 12.58 8.76 23.31
N LEU A 31 11.65 8.35 22.44
CA LEU A 31 10.73 9.25 21.75
C LEU A 31 9.30 8.71 21.75
N ALA A 32 8.45 9.28 22.62
CA ALA A 32 7.03 8.92 22.70
C ALA A 32 6.27 9.08 21.38
N VAL A 33 6.67 10.05 20.53
CA VAL A 33 6.05 10.26 19.20
C VAL A 33 6.19 9.04 18.28
N LEU A 34 7.16 8.16 18.54
CA LEU A 34 7.41 6.97 17.75
C LEU A 34 6.68 5.73 18.27
N GLU A 35 5.98 5.78 19.42
CA GLU A 35 5.29 4.62 20.04
C GLU A 35 4.29 3.95 19.08
N SER A 36 3.82 4.66 18.05
CA SER A 36 2.90 4.14 17.04
C SER A 36 3.58 3.37 15.90
N LEU A 37 4.91 3.35 15.83
CA LEU A 37 5.65 2.69 14.76
C LEU A 37 5.82 1.19 15.00
N ARG A 38 5.58 0.36 13.98
CA ARG A 38 5.79 -1.09 14.04
C ARG A 38 6.43 -1.58 12.75
N VAL A 39 7.07 -2.74 12.82
CA VAL A 39 7.45 -3.51 11.63
C VAL A 39 6.27 -4.40 11.24
N MET A 40 5.92 -4.42 9.96
CA MET A 40 4.95 -5.34 9.38
C MET A 40 5.63 -6.16 8.28
N ILE A 41 5.26 -7.42 8.17
CA ILE A 41 5.81 -8.36 7.19
C ILE A 41 4.66 -8.95 6.38
N VAL A 42 4.84 -8.99 5.06
CA VAL A 42 3.97 -9.72 4.14
C VAL A 42 4.86 -10.48 3.17
N GLU A 43 4.73 -11.80 3.15
CA GLU A 43 5.62 -12.66 2.35
C GLU A 43 7.09 -12.41 2.73
N ASP A 44 7.90 -11.95 1.78
CA ASP A 44 9.30 -11.59 1.95
C ASP A 44 9.52 -10.06 2.04
N MET A 45 8.45 -9.28 2.14
CA MET A 45 8.48 -7.81 2.19
C MET A 45 8.46 -7.29 3.62
N ILE A 46 9.27 -6.26 3.88
CA ILE A 46 9.31 -5.58 5.17
C ILE A 46 8.77 -4.16 5.01
N TYR A 47 7.80 -3.82 5.86
CA TYR A 47 7.22 -2.49 5.95
C TYR A 47 7.44 -1.89 7.33
N MET A 48 7.71 -0.60 7.36
CA MET A 48 7.56 0.22 8.56
C MET A 48 6.21 0.92 8.49
N ILE A 49 5.39 0.72 9.51
CA ILE A 49 4.03 1.24 9.55
C ILE A 49 3.81 2.14 10.76
N HIS A 50 2.98 3.16 10.58
CA HIS A 50 2.39 3.92 11.66
C HIS A 50 0.99 3.37 11.94
N VAL A 51 0.83 2.59 13.02
CA VAL A 51 -0.37 1.78 13.30
C VAL A 51 -1.65 2.60 13.23
N HIS A 52 -1.76 3.71 13.96
CA HIS A 52 -2.97 4.56 13.93
C HIS A 52 -3.22 5.19 12.56
N GLY A 53 -2.14 5.40 11.80
CA GLY A 53 -2.23 5.98 10.45
C GLY A 53 -2.80 4.96 9.48
N LEU A 54 -2.32 3.73 9.57
CA LEU A 54 -2.80 2.60 8.79
C LEU A 54 -4.23 2.20 9.18
N CYS A 55 -4.55 2.15 10.48
CA CYS A 55 -5.92 1.91 10.97
C CYS A 55 -6.88 2.94 10.37
N ARG A 56 -6.55 4.24 10.45
CA ARG A 56 -7.36 5.29 9.80
C ARG A 56 -7.42 5.12 8.30
N TYR A 57 -6.33 4.77 7.62
CA TYR A 57 -6.33 4.58 6.17
C TYR A 57 -7.28 3.46 5.73
N VAL A 58 -7.23 2.33 6.42
CA VAL A 58 -8.08 1.17 6.14
C VAL A 58 -9.53 1.43 6.58
N ALA A 59 -9.76 2.25 7.62
CA ALA A 59 -11.10 2.62 8.09
C ALA A 59 -11.72 3.79 7.30
N SER A 60 -10.92 4.69 6.73
CA SER A 60 -11.35 5.89 5.98
C SER A 60 -11.81 5.56 4.57
N TRP A 61 -12.40 4.39 4.40
CA TRP A 61 -12.80 3.85 3.12
C TRP A 61 -14.10 4.53 2.66
N TYR A 62 -14.00 5.83 2.41
CA TYR A 62 -15.04 6.62 1.78
C TYR A 62 -15.01 6.38 0.26
N PRO A 63 -16.16 6.40 -0.44
CA PRO A 63 -16.21 6.22 -1.90
C PRO A 63 -15.26 7.14 -2.67
N GLU A 64 -15.04 8.36 -2.15
CA GLU A 64 -14.20 9.39 -2.77
C GLU A 64 -12.69 9.08 -2.76
N PHE A 65 -12.24 8.14 -1.92
CA PHE A 65 -10.82 7.78 -1.75
C PHE A 65 -10.53 6.31 -2.08
N GLN A 66 -11.44 5.64 -2.80
CA GLN A 66 -11.18 4.28 -3.26
C GLN A 66 -10.12 4.29 -4.36
N PRO A 67 -9.10 3.41 -4.26
CA PRO A 67 -8.15 3.24 -5.35
C PRO A 67 -8.88 2.77 -6.60
N LYS A 68 -8.48 3.30 -7.75
CA LYS A 68 -8.91 2.78 -9.05
C LYS A 68 -8.12 1.52 -9.37
N PHE A 69 -8.81 0.42 -9.61
CA PHE A 69 -8.18 -0.82 -10.01
C PHE A 69 -8.01 -0.86 -11.53
N VAL A 70 -6.81 -1.20 -12.00
CA VAL A 70 -6.56 -1.47 -13.41
C VAL A 70 -6.31 -2.96 -13.56
N ASP A 71 -7.15 -3.62 -14.35
CA ASP A 71 -6.99 -5.03 -14.66
C ASP A 71 -5.84 -5.20 -15.67
N LEU A 72 -4.74 -5.82 -15.23
CA LEU A 72 -3.58 -6.08 -16.07
C LEU A 72 -3.67 -7.40 -16.83
N GLU A 73 -4.65 -8.26 -16.53
CA GLU A 73 -4.86 -9.52 -17.27
C GLU A 73 -5.54 -9.26 -18.62
N GLN A 74 -6.26 -8.15 -18.73
CA GLN A 74 -6.96 -7.76 -19.96
C GLN A 74 -6.09 -6.92 -20.91
N ASN A 75 -6.29 -7.12 -22.22
CA ASN A 75 -5.78 -6.23 -23.26
C ASN A 75 -6.91 -5.93 -24.27
N PRO A 76 -7.39 -4.68 -24.42
CA PRO A 76 -6.85 -3.45 -23.84
C PRO A 76 -7.03 -3.35 -22.31
N LEU A 77 -6.05 -2.72 -21.65
CA LEU A 77 -6.11 -2.39 -20.22
C LEU A 77 -7.32 -1.49 -19.94
N LYS A 78 -7.97 -1.70 -18.80
CA LYS A 78 -9.13 -0.93 -18.37
C LYS A 78 -9.09 -0.66 -16.87
N ILE A 79 -9.60 0.51 -16.48
CA ILE A 79 -9.95 0.77 -15.08
C ILE A 79 -11.26 0.03 -14.81
N LEU A 80 -11.32 -0.75 -13.73
CA LEU A 80 -12.52 -1.43 -13.29
C LEU A 80 -13.50 -0.41 -12.71
N GLU A 81 -14.75 -0.49 -13.17
CA GLU A 81 -15.87 0.27 -12.63
C GLU A 81 -16.58 -0.51 -11.51
N GLU A 82 -17.34 0.17 -10.66
CA GLU A 82 -18.05 -0.46 -9.52
C GLU A 82 -19.03 -1.56 -9.94
N THR A 83 -19.51 -1.53 -11.18
CA THR A 83 -20.43 -2.52 -11.74
C THR A 83 -19.74 -3.76 -12.29
N ASP A 84 -18.41 -3.73 -12.44
CA ASP A 84 -17.66 -4.80 -13.05
C ASP A 84 -17.51 -5.96 -12.06
N GLN A 85 -17.92 -7.16 -12.49
CA GLN A 85 -17.67 -8.37 -11.71
C GLN A 85 -16.24 -8.83 -11.96
N ASN A 86 -15.41 -8.79 -10.92
CA ASN A 86 -14.05 -9.28 -10.96
C ASN A 86 -13.72 -10.04 -9.67
N ALA A 87 -13.45 -11.34 -9.78
CA ALA A 87 -13.22 -12.20 -8.62
C ALA A 87 -11.98 -11.79 -7.80
N LEU A 88 -10.94 -11.24 -8.45
CA LEU A 88 -9.76 -10.72 -7.75
C LEU A 88 -10.09 -9.44 -6.98
N ALA A 89 -10.95 -8.58 -7.54
CA ALA A 89 -11.40 -7.38 -6.83
C ALA A 89 -12.22 -7.76 -5.59
N ASP A 90 -13.10 -8.76 -5.70
CA ASP A 90 -13.87 -9.28 -4.58
C ASP A 90 -12.96 -9.88 -3.49
N GLU A 91 -11.96 -10.67 -3.89
CA GLU A 91 -10.94 -11.21 -2.99
C GLU A 91 -10.11 -10.09 -2.32
N PHE A 92 -9.77 -9.05 -3.08
CA PHE A 92 -9.06 -7.88 -2.57
C PHE A 92 -9.86 -7.18 -1.47
N VAL A 93 -11.19 -7.05 -1.62
CA VAL A 93 -12.06 -6.51 -0.58
C VAL A 93 -12.01 -7.35 0.71
N LEU A 94 -11.89 -8.69 0.60
CA LEU A 94 -11.71 -9.56 1.77
C LEU A 94 -10.37 -9.31 2.47
N ILE A 95 -9.28 -9.15 1.70
CA ILE A 95 -7.97 -8.78 2.24
C ILE A 95 -8.04 -7.44 2.98
N GLN A 96 -8.72 -6.44 2.41
CA GLN A 96 -8.84 -5.15 3.07
C GLN A 96 -9.65 -5.23 4.37
N LYS A 97 -10.71 -6.05 4.43
CA LYS A 97 -11.45 -6.34 5.67
C LYS A 97 -10.59 -7.08 6.72
N LEU A 98 -9.72 -7.99 6.27
CA LEU A 98 -8.72 -8.63 7.13
C LEU A 98 -7.84 -7.55 7.76
N PHE A 99 -7.25 -6.64 6.97
CA PHE A 99 -6.47 -5.53 7.47
C PHE A 99 -7.25 -4.63 8.45
N SER A 100 -8.52 -4.31 8.16
CA SER A 100 -9.36 -3.53 9.09
C SER A 100 -9.43 -4.21 10.46
N SER A 101 -9.66 -5.52 10.45
CA SER A 101 -9.81 -6.32 11.67
C SER A 101 -8.50 -6.38 12.46
N VAL A 102 -7.37 -6.63 11.78
CA VAL A 102 -6.05 -6.67 12.40
C VAL A 102 -5.72 -5.34 13.08
N PHE A 103 -5.86 -4.22 12.38
CA PHE A 103 -5.37 -2.93 12.88
C PHE A 103 -6.30 -2.27 13.90
N GLN A 104 -7.60 -2.59 13.90
CA GLN A 104 -8.49 -2.24 15.02
C GLN A 104 -8.07 -2.96 16.32
N LEU A 105 -7.67 -4.24 16.24
CA LEU A 105 -7.23 -5.02 17.40
C LEU A 105 -5.87 -4.56 17.95
N VAL A 106 -4.95 -4.18 17.07
CA VAL A 106 -3.63 -3.65 17.48
C VAL A 106 -3.77 -2.33 18.26
N GLU A 107 -4.74 -1.48 17.90
CA GLU A 107 -5.04 -0.23 18.63
C GLU A 107 -5.52 -0.51 20.07
N VAL A 108 -6.21 -1.62 20.29
CA VAL A 108 -6.74 -2.04 21.61
C VAL A 108 -5.67 -2.73 22.50
N LYS A 109 -4.41 -2.83 22.03
CA LYS A 109 -3.30 -3.54 22.72
C LYS A 109 -3.64 -4.99 23.11
N ALA A 110 -4.42 -5.70 22.28
CA ALA A 110 -4.69 -7.12 22.49
C ALA A 110 -3.51 -7.98 22.02
N TYR A 111 -2.89 -8.69 22.95
CA TYR A 111 -1.82 -9.64 22.66
C TYR A 111 -2.45 -10.98 22.31
N THR A 112 -2.21 -11.47 21.09
CA THR A 112 -2.76 -12.69 20.47
C THR A 112 -4.27 -12.71 20.22
N VAL A 113 -4.66 -12.76 18.95
CA VAL A 113 -6.06 -12.92 18.53
C VAL A 113 -6.14 -13.92 17.36
N PRO A 114 -6.97 -14.97 17.45
CA PRO A 114 -7.35 -15.76 16.30
C PRO A 114 -8.27 -14.94 15.40
N LEU A 115 -7.85 -14.63 14.17
CA LEU A 115 -8.75 -14.06 13.18
C LEU A 115 -9.54 -15.17 12.49
N PHE A 116 -10.86 -15.05 12.55
CA PHE A 116 -11.78 -15.88 11.77
C PHE A 116 -11.98 -15.24 10.40
N LEU A 117 -11.31 -15.77 9.38
CA LEU A 117 -11.63 -15.45 7.99
C LEU A 117 -12.94 -16.14 7.61
N PRO A 118 -13.89 -15.47 6.92
CA PRO A 118 -14.96 -16.17 6.26
C PRO A 118 -14.36 -17.05 5.14
N PRO A 119 -14.88 -18.28 4.93
CA PRO A 119 -14.32 -19.19 3.94
C PRO A 119 -14.43 -18.58 2.53
N VAL A 120 -13.29 -18.40 1.87
CA VAL A 120 -13.24 -18.17 0.43
C VAL A 120 -13.65 -19.48 -0.23
N SER A 121 -14.76 -19.45 -0.94
CA SER A 121 -15.44 -20.62 -1.47
C SER A 121 -14.58 -21.44 -2.43
N LYS A 122 -14.20 -22.66 -2.01
CA LYS A 122 -14.34 -23.89 -2.78
C LYS A 122 -14.81 -25.00 -1.84
N GLU A 123 -15.85 -25.72 -2.24
CA GLU A 123 -16.46 -26.81 -1.48
C GLU A 123 -15.45 -27.89 -1.10
N THR A 124 -14.86 -27.79 0.09
CA THR A 124 -14.25 -28.91 0.80
C THR A 124 -14.34 -28.61 2.30
N LYS A 125 -14.64 -29.65 3.08
CA LYS A 125 -15.04 -29.61 4.49
C LYS A 125 -14.29 -28.58 5.34
N ALA A 126 -15.08 -27.86 6.14
CA ALA A 126 -14.68 -26.84 7.09
C ALA A 126 -13.53 -27.28 8.02
N GLU A 127 -12.38 -26.66 7.83
CA GLU A 127 -11.49 -26.27 8.91
C GLU A 127 -11.45 -24.75 8.89
N SER A 128 -11.89 -24.11 9.98
CA SER A 128 -11.70 -22.67 10.14
C SER A 128 -10.20 -22.41 10.20
N SER A 129 -9.63 -21.84 9.15
CA SER A 129 -8.23 -21.42 9.16
C SER A 129 -8.06 -20.31 10.20
N GLU A 130 -7.67 -20.68 11.42
CA GLU A 130 -7.29 -19.74 12.46
C GLU A 130 -6.07 -18.96 11.95
N CYS A 131 -6.23 -17.70 11.50
CA CYS A 131 -5.06 -16.88 11.26
C CYS A 131 -4.54 -16.38 12.62
N THR A 132 -3.47 -17.00 13.09
CA THR A 132 -2.74 -16.53 14.27
C THR A 132 -1.81 -15.42 13.82
N ILE A 133 -2.07 -14.17 14.22
CA ILE A 133 -1.08 -13.11 14.10
C ILE A 133 0.05 -13.44 15.08
N VAL A 134 1.13 -14.01 14.58
CA VAL A 134 2.33 -14.26 15.38
C VAL A 134 3.05 -12.93 15.54
N GLN A 135 2.81 -12.24 16.65
CA GLN A 135 3.69 -11.15 17.09
C GLN A 135 4.98 -11.77 17.66
N SER A 136 5.88 -12.24 16.79
CA SER A 136 7.23 -12.62 17.22
C SER A 136 8.03 -11.34 17.50
N SER A 137 8.35 -11.09 18.77
CA SER A 137 9.30 -10.07 19.25
C SER A 137 9.22 -8.68 18.60
N GLY A 138 8.02 -8.17 18.30
CA GLY A 138 7.78 -6.77 17.93
C GLY A 138 7.37 -6.47 16.48
N ALA A 139 7.32 -7.49 15.60
CA ALA A 139 6.76 -7.34 14.25
C ALA A 139 5.33 -7.89 14.15
N ILE A 140 4.56 -7.39 13.18
CA ILE A 140 3.25 -7.90 12.77
C ILE A 140 3.46 -8.70 11.50
N ASP A 141 3.37 -10.02 11.58
CA ASP A 141 3.51 -10.90 10.42
C ASP A 141 2.13 -11.29 9.87
N LEU A 142 1.85 -10.91 8.62
CA LEU A 142 0.61 -11.21 7.90
C LEU A 142 0.82 -12.24 6.78
N THR A 143 2.03 -12.76 6.61
CA THR A 143 2.39 -13.71 5.56
C THR A 143 1.49 -14.94 5.56
N HIS A 144 1.17 -15.47 6.74
CA HIS A 144 0.28 -16.62 6.86
C HIS A 144 -1.16 -16.29 6.45
N CYS A 145 -1.66 -15.09 6.76
CA CYS A 145 -3.04 -14.72 6.43
C CYS A 145 -3.25 -14.48 4.93
N LEU A 146 -2.17 -14.23 4.19
CA LEU A 146 -2.22 -13.87 2.76
C LEU A 146 -1.72 -14.99 1.83
N ARG A 147 -1.19 -16.09 2.40
CA ARG A 147 -0.58 -17.19 1.65
C ARG A 147 -1.51 -17.77 0.58
N ASP A 148 -2.75 -18.05 0.95
CA ASP A 148 -3.72 -18.74 0.10
C ASP A 148 -4.52 -17.79 -0.80
N THR A 149 -4.16 -16.50 -0.81
CA THR A 149 -4.82 -15.50 -1.66
C THR A 149 -4.24 -15.51 -3.08
N ASN A 150 -5.07 -15.27 -4.09
CA ASN A 150 -4.61 -15.12 -5.47
C ASN A 150 -4.11 -13.70 -5.77
N VAL A 151 -4.33 -12.75 -4.86
CA VAL A 151 -3.79 -11.38 -4.97
C VAL A 151 -2.27 -11.41 -4.73
N PRO A 152 -1.44 -10.97 -5.68
CA PRO A 152 0.00 -10.97 -5.54
C PRO A 152 0.46 -9.71 -4.77
N THR A 153 1.63 -9.82 -4.14
CA THR A 153 2.26 -8.74 -3.37
C THR A 153 2.39 -7.41 -4.12
N PRO A 154 2.66 -7.34 -5.44
CA PRO A 154 2.69 -6.07 -6.17
C PRO A 154 1.35 -5.32 -6.16
N THR A 155 0.22 -6.03 -6.30
CA THR A 155 -1.13 -5.44 -6.16
C THR A 155 -1.32 -4.89 -4.75
N LEU A 156 -0.93 -5.68 -3.74
CA LEU A 156 -1.02 -5.25 -2.34
C LEU A 156 -0.15 -4.02 -2.06
N ASN A 157 1.05 -3.96 -2.63
CA ASN A 157 1.97 -2.83 -2.50
C ASN A 157 1.36 -1.54 -3.02
N GLY A 158 0.71 -1.56 -4.19
CA GLY A 158 0.05 -0.38 -4.73
C GLY A 158 -0.95 0.22 -3.74
N TRP A 159 -1.76 -0.65 -3.11
CA TRP A 159 -2.73 -0.22 -2.12
C TRP A 159 -2.10 0.18 -0.78
N LEU A 160 -1.20 -0.62 -0.21
CA LEU A 160 -0.57 -0.36 1.10
C LEU A 160 0.24 0.94 1.09
N LEU A 161 0.93 1.23 -0.01
CA LEU A 161 1.74 2.43 -0.17
C LEU A 161 0.90 3.69 -0.41
N GLY A 162 -0.42 3.52 -0.60
CA GLY A 162 -1.40 4.59 -0.72
C GLY A 162 -1.50 5.18 -2.11
N TYR A 163 -1.27 4.38 -3.16
CA TYR A 163 -1.42 4.84 -4.53
C TYR A 163 -2.90 4.93 -4.93
N PRO A 164 -3.29 5.96 -5.70
CA PRO A 164 -4.68 6.13 -6.12
C PRO A 164 -5.07 5.18 -7.27
N VAL A 165 -4.09 4.57 -7.93
CA VAL A 165 -4.28 3.56 -8.97
C VAL A 165 -3.51 2.30 -8.55
N VAL A 166 -4.21 1.17 -8.56
CA VAL A 166 -3.69 -0.13 -8.14
C VAL A 166 -3.83 -1.12 -9.28
N TYR A 167 -2.73 -1.78 -9.63
CA TYR A 167 -2.72 -2.80 -10.66
C TYR A 167 -3.20 -4.13 -10.08
N LEU A 168 -4.22 -4.71 -10.70
CA LEU A 168 -4.86 -5.95 -10.28
C LEU A 168 -4.56 -7.04 -11.30
N PHE A 169 -4.06 -8.17 -10.82
CA PHE A 169 -3.80 -9.41 -11.56
C PHE A 169 -3.64 -10.54 -10.55
N GLY A 170 -3.81 -11.78 -10.98
CA GLY A 170 -3.65 -12.97 -10.16
C GLY A 170 -2.20 -13.46 -10.13
N LYS A 171 -1.86 -14.24 -9.12
CA LYS A 171 -0.54 -14.91 -9.00
C LYS A 171 -0.23 -15.80 -10.20
N ASP A 172 -1.25 -16.38 -10.81
CA ASP A 172 -1.12 -17.23 -12.01
C ASP A 172 -0.97 -16.43 -13.32
N HIS A 173 -1.15 -15.10 -13.29
CA HIS A 173 -1.18 -14.22 -14.46
C HIS A 173 -0.06 -13.16 -14.47
N VAL A 174 1.02 -13.40 -13.73
CA VAL A 174 2.14 -12.46 -13.58
C VAL A 174 2.81 -12.17 -14.93
N GLU A 175 3.01 -13.19 -15.78
CA GLU A 175 3.67 -13.01 -17.08
C GLU A 175 2.83 -12.16 -18.03
N GLU A 176 1.51 -12.41 -18.09
CA GLU A 176 0.57 -11.62 -18.87
C GLU A 176 0.51 -10.17 -18.37
N ALA A 177 0.44 -9.97 -17.05
CA ALA A 177 0.43 -8.64 -16.46
C ALA A 177 1.69 -7.83 -16.81
N ILE A 178 2.88 -8.45 -16.69
CA ILE A 178 4.15 -7.83 -17.07
C ILE A 178 4.17 -7.52 -18.57
N GLY A 179 3.75 -8.45 -19.43
CA GLY A 179 3.71 -8.27 -20.88
C GLY A 179 2.75 -7.15 -21.31
N ASN A 180 1.55 -7.12 -20.73
CA ASN A 180 0.53 -6.12 -21.00
C ASN A 180 0.97 -4.72 -20.55
N LEU A 181 1.72 -4.61 -19.45
CA LEU A 181 2.17 -3.31 -18.94
C LEU A 181 3.47 -2.82 -19.61
N SER A 182 4.44 -3.70 -19.84
CA SER A 182 5.77 -3.34 -20.37
C SER A 182 5.73 -2.79 -21.81
N THR A 183 4.66 -3.07 -22.54
CA THR A 183 4.45 -2.56 -23.91
C THR A 183 3.78 -1.18 -23.97
N LYS A 184 3.38 -0.62 -22.82
CA LYS A 184 2.64 0.64 -22.74
C LYS A 184 3.55 1.80 -22.37
N SER A 185 3.27 2.96 -22.96
CA SER A 185 3.77 4.23 -22.44
C SER A 185 3.07 4.53 -21.12
N LEU A 186 3.79 5.08 -20.15
CA LEU A 186 3.28 5.36 -18.81
C LEU A 186 3.31 6.86 -18.51
N HIS A 187 2.34 7.34 -17.74
CA HIS A 187 2.48 8.58 -16.99
C HIS A 187 3.04 8.28 -15.61
N LEU A 188 4.14 8.94 -15.26
CA LEU A 188 4.74 8.95 -13.95
C LEU A 188 4.19 10.15 -13.16
N TYR A 189 3.41 9.84 -12.13
CA TYR A 189 2.95 10.81 -11.16
C TYR A 189 3.96 10.87 -10.02
N LYS A 190 4.46 12.06 -9.71
CA LYS A 190 5.43 12.28 -8.65
C LYS A 190 4.92 13.32 -7.67
N ILE A 191 4.90 12.96 -6.39
CA ILE A 191 4.63 13.89 -5.29
C ILE A 191 5.97 14.36 -4.75
N VAL A 192 6.24 15.65 -4.91
CA VAL A 192 7.47 16.29 -4.44
C VAL A 192 7.14 17.16 -3.23
N VAL A 193 7.96 17.03 -2.19
CA VAL A 193 7.88 17.83 -0.97
C VAL A 193 9.14 18.66 -0.80
N SER A 194 9.05 19.73 -0.04
CA SER A 194 10.23 20.50 0.37
C SER A 194 10.25 20.71 1.87
N ARG A 195 11.45 20.71 2.46
CA ARG A 195 11.66 21.01 3.88
C ARG A 195 12.06 22.48 4.06
N MET A 196 11.63 23.06 5.17
CA MET A 196 12.16 24.34 5.64
C MET A 196 13.45 24.08 6.41
N PHE A 197 14.61 24.21 5.76
CA PHE A 197 15.87 24.43 6.48
C PHE A 197 16.08 25.93 6.67
N ASP A 198 16.95 26.33 7.60
CA ASP A 198 17.24 27.72 7.93
C ASP A 198 17.51 28.60 6.69
N LYS A 199 16.44 29.24 6.19
CA LYS A 199 16.31 30.37 5.25
C LYS A 199 17.15 30.39 3.95
N LYS A 200 17.99 29.41 3.62
CA LYS A 200 18.90 29.50 2.45
C LYS A 200 18.82 28.37 1.42
N THR A 201 18.33 27.19 1.77
CA THR A 201 18.18 26.09 0.80
C THR A 201 16.87 25.33 1.03
N CYS A 202 16.04 25.30 -0.01
CA CYS A 202 14.82 24.50 -0.06
C CYS A 202 15.17 23.25 -0.87
N GLU A 203 15.50 22.15 -0.19
CA GLU A 203 15.75 20.88 -0.87
C GLU A 203 14.41 20.20 -1.17
N GLU A 204 14.23 19.84 -2.44
CA GLU A 204 13.07 19.13 -2.93
C GLU A 204 13.33 17.64 -2.91
N GLU A 205 12.47 16.90 -2.22
CA GLU A 205 12.55 15.46 -2.06
C GLU A 205 11.33 14.80 -2.69
N GLU A 206 11.52 13.65 -3.32
CA GLU A 206 10.42 12.81 -3.77
C GLU A 206 9.80 12.09 -2.58
N LEU A 207 8.51 12.35 -2.31
CA LEU A 207 7.76 11.68 -1.25
C LEU A 207 7.24 10.31 -1.69
N MET A 208 6.76 10.24 -2.93
CA MET A 208 6.28 9.03 -3.59
C MET A 208 6.12 9.28 -5.10
N SER A 209 6.18 8.19 -5.86
CA SER A 209 5.77 8.17 -7.25
C SER A 209 5.01 6.89 -7.58
N PHE A 210 4.17 6.97 -8.59
CA PHE A 210 3.44 5.83 -9.14
C PHE A 210 3.23 6.05 -10.64
N SER A 211 3.07 4.95 -11.38
CA SER A 211 2.81 4.98 -12.81
C SER A 211 1.36 4.66 -13.12
N VAL A 212 0.88 5.14 -14.27
CA VAL A 212 -0.42 4.78 -14.85
C VAL A 212 -0.25 4.63 -16.37
N PRO A 213 -0.86 3.64 -17.02
CA PRO A 213 -0.83 3.56 -18.48
C PRO A 213 -1.37 4.83 -19.13
N TYR A 214 -0.65 5.35 -20.13
CA TYR A 214 -1.00 6.59 -20.82
C TYR A 214 -2.44 6.57 -21.36
N ASP A 215 -2.85 5.43 -21.92
CA ASP A 215 -4.19 5.26 -22.49
C ASP A 215 -5.32 5.43 -21.45
N LEU A 216 -5.02 5.24 -20.17
CA LEU A 216 -5.91 5.35 -19.02
C LEU A 216 -5.75 6.67 -18.24
N SER A 217 -4.82 7.53 -18.65
CA SER A 217 -4.44 8.78 -17.97
C SER A 217 -4.25 9.88 -19.01
N ARG A 218 -5.32 10.25 -19.71
CA ARG A 218 -5.23 11.21 -20.83
C ARG A 218 -5.17 12.65 -20.32
N GLU A 219 -5.81 12.92 -19.19
CA GLU A 219 -5.87 14.26 -18.59
C GLU A 219 -4.74 14.48 -17.56
N GLY A 220 -3.93 13.46 -17.27
CA GLY A 220 -2.77 13.57 -16.38
C GLY A 220 -3.17 14.07 -14.99
N LYS A 221 -2.64 15.23 -14.58
CA LYS A 221 -2.98 15.84 -13.27
C LYS A 221 -4.44 16.29 -13.16
N ASP A 222 -5.13 16.44 -14.29
CA ASP A 222 -6.49 16.95 -14.33
C ASP A 222 -7.56 15.88 -14.17
N GLU A 223 -7.16 14.60 -14.19
CA GLU A 223 -8.01 13.45 -13.90
C GLU A 223 -8.75 13.62 -12.54
N PRO A 224 -10.05 13.26 -12.44
CA PRO A 224 -10.80 13.39 -11.20
C PRO A 224 -10.17 12.67 -10.02
N TRP A 225 -9.66 11.45 -10.24
CA TRP A 225 -9.00 10.66 -9.21
C TRP A 225 -7.65 11.28 -8.80
N ALA A 226 -6.92 11.89 -9.73
CA ALA A 226 -5.64 12.55 -9.43
C ALA A 226 -5.85 13.82 -8.59
N LYS A 227 -6.90 14.60 -8.90
CA LYS A 227 -7.31 15.77 -8.13
C LYS A 227 -7.79 15.42 -6.72
N ALA A 228 -8.62 14.38 -6.59
CA ALA A 228 -9.08 13.89 -5.28
C ALA A 228 -7.89 13.41 -4.43
N PHE A 229 -7.00 12.62 -5.03
CA PHE A 229 -5.78 12.16 -4.39
C PHE A 229 -4.88 13.32 -3.93
N PHE A 230 -4.63 14.31 -4.79
CA PHE A 230 -3.79 15.45 -4.43
C PHE A 230 -4.45 16.32 -3.34
N THR A 231 -5.76 16.50 -3.38
CA THR A 231 -6.52 17.18 -2.32
C THR A 231 -6.33 16.49 -0.97
N HIS A 232 -6.46 15.16 -0.91
CA HIS A 232 -6.18 14.38 0.31
C HIS A 232 -4.75 14.57 0.82
N MET A 233 -3.78 14.56 -0.10
CA MET A 233 -2.38 14.79 0.25
C MET A 233 -2.15 16.20 0.78
N MET A 234 -2.81 17.22 0.22
CA MET A 234 -2.79 18.59 0.72
C MET A 234 -3.41 18.71 2.12
N GLU A 235 -4.48 17.97 2.42
CA GLU A 235 -5.06 17.91 3.77
C GLU A 235 -4.08 17.31 4.78
N LYS A 236 -3.44 16.19 4.44
CA LYS A 236 -2.37 15.61 5.28
C LYS A 236 -1.20 16.58 5.44
N PHE A 237 -0.81 17.27 4.36
CA PHE A 237 0.27 18.24 4.36
C PHE A 237 -0.02 19.41 5.30
N SER A 238 -1.27 19.89 5.33
CA SER A 238 -1.71 20.98 6.21
C SER A 238 -1.46 20.69 7.69
N LYS A 239 -1.56 19.43 8.09
CA LYS A 239 -1.32 18.94 9.47
C LYS A 239 0.18 18.80 9.78
N SER A 240 1.04 18.86 8.77
CA SER A 240 2.51 18.68 8.87
C SER A 240 3.32 19.88 8.39
N LYS A 241 2.74 21.09 8.38
CA LYS A 241 3.42 22.34 8.01
C LYS A 241 4.62 22.70 8.89
N HIS A 242 4.74 22.08 10.05
CA HIS A 242 5.91 22.23 10.92
C HIS A 242 7.15 21.50 10.36
N THR A 243 6.97 20.53 9.45
CA THR A 243 8.05 19.76 8.82
C THR A 243 8.25 20.18 7.35
N TRP A 244 7.15 20.42 6.62
CA TRP A 244 7.16 20.60 5.18
C TRP A 244 6.71 22.01 4.78
N SER A 245 7.43 22.66 3.85
CA SER A 245 7.09 23.98 3.29
C SER A 245 6.19 23.92 2.07
N ASN A 246 6.42 22.93 1.21
CA ASN A 246 5.78 22.84 -0.10
C ASN A 246 5.40 21.40 -0.42
N LEU A 247 4.35 21.25 -1.23
CA LEU A 247 3.88 20.00 -1.80
C LEU A 247 3.42 20.27 -3.23
N ARG A 248 3.91 19.51 -4.19
CA ARG A 248 3.48 19.60 -5.59
C ARG A 248 3.28 18.21 -6.20
N LEU A 249 2.37 18.16 -7.17
CA LEU A 249 2.18 17.01 -8.03
C LEU A 249 2.77 17.31 -9.42
N GLU A 250 3.69 16.46 -9.84
CA GLU A 250 4.26 16.46 -11.19
C GLU A 250 3.74 15.25 -11.97
N VAL A 251 3.52 15.43 -13.27
CA VAL A 251 3.18 14.34 -14.19
C VAL A 251 4.11 14.43 -15.36
N SER A 252 4.83 13.35 -15.64
CA SER A 252 5.72 13.22 -16.80
C SER A 252 5.40 11.94 -17.55
N SER A 253 5.73 11.90 -18.84
CA SER A 253 5.56 10.70 -19.66
C SER A 253 6.86 9.91 -19.71
N CYS A 254 6.74 8.59 -19.57
CA CYS A 254 7.82 7.63 -19.69
C CYS A 254 7.54 6.71 -20.88
N TYR A 255 8.56 6.49 -21.70
CA TYR A 255 8.50 5.51 -22.79
C TYR A 255 8.33 4.10 -22.23
N PRO A 256 7.83 3.14 -23.04
CA PRO A 256 7.72 1.74 -22.64
C PRO A 256 9.08 1.22 -22.15
N GLN A 257 9.07 0.59 -20.97
CA GLN A 257 10.25 0.03 -20.33
C GLN A 257 9.86 -1.32 -19.72
N ALA A 258 10.83 -2.21 -19.53
CA ALA A 258 10.61 -3.42 -18.75
C ALA A 258 10.27 -3.02 -17.32
N ILE A 259 9.09 -3.43 -16.84
CA ILE A 259 8.63 -3.12 -15.50
C ILE A 259 8.80 -4.37 -14.64
N ALA A 260 9.49 -4.20 -13.52
CA ALA A 260 9.44 -5.18 -12.45
C ALA A 260 8.13 -4.96 -11.68
N LEU A 261 7.24 -5.95 -11.72
CA LEU A 261 6.07 -6.02 -10.85
C LEU A 261 6.47 -6.79 -9.59
#